data_AF-A0A2H3JC75-F1
#
_entry.id   AF-A0A2H3JC75-F1
#
_cell.length_a   1.000
_cell.length_b   1.000
_cell.length_c   1.000
_cell.angle_alpha   90.00
_cell.angle_beta   90.00
_cell.angle_gamma   90.00
#
_symmetry.space_group_name_H-M   'P 1'
#
loop_
_entity.id
_entity.type
_entity.pdbx_description
1 polymer ?
#
loop_
_entity_poly.entity_id
_entity_poly.type
_entity_poly.pdbx_seq_one_letter_code
_entity_poly.pdbx_strand_id
1 'polypeptide(L)'
;MARRVYWSPSVLHCPADLWQPSYPSPSPPRPKGCHRCLLPPPQRCPATEPKLTKPSAAPTHEARSIDSPSSAAMADDDTYVLEITQSWRGKDYMGNIMPLHWAITAQTGGTDRIPTGHIYNAAGNIDTFFYEELHDTPLRNANWRGTLAVCTIPKDRLPDVERMFARVPVIRQDRNWNCQNWVHAALRELKDHEFDVKVVSWEGLKRAMNELLEAWENGDI
;
A
#
# COMPACT_ATOMS: atom_id res chain seq x y z
N MET A 1 -17.06 -35.00 21.04
CA MET A 1 -17.05 -33.87 21.99
C MET A 1 -15.93 -32.91 21.58
N ALA A 2 -16.26 -31.84 20.86
CA ALA A 2 -15.28 -30.85 20.40
C ALA A 2 -15.08 -29.78 21.49
N ARG A 3 -13.85 -29.63 21.98
CA ARG A 3 -13.50 -28.58 22.96
C ARG A 3 -13.32 -27.25 22.22
N ARG A 4 -14.21 -26.29 22.45
CA ARG A 4 -14.00 -24.88 22.10
C ARG A 4 -12.96 -24.31 23.06
N VAL A 5 -11.85 -23.83 22.52
CA VAL A 5 -10.87 -23.02 23.25
C VAL A 5 -11.26 -21.55 23.03
N TYR A 6 -11.71 -20.90 24.09
CA TYR A 6 -11.96 -19.45 24.10
C TYR A 6 -10.62 -18.75 24.32
N TRP A 7 -10.22 -17.89 23.37
CA TRP A 7 -9.12 -16.95 23.56
C TRP A 7 -9.64 -15.69 24.24
N SER A 8 -9.01 -15.34 25.36
CA SER A 8 -9.24 -14.08 26.08
C SER A 8 -8.24 -13.04 25.56
N PRO A 9 -8.66 -11.85 25.10
CA PRO A 9 -7.75 -10.83 24.65
C PRO A 9 -7.19 -10.06 25.86
N SER A 10 -5.97 -10.38 26.27
CA SER A 10 -5.17 -9.47 27.09
C SER A 10 -4.50 -8.48 26.15
N VAL A 11 -4.94 -7.22 26.21
CA VAL A 11 -4.41 -6.10 25.46
C VAL A 11 -2.99 -5.81 25.94
N LEU A 12 -2.00 -6.34 25.21
CA LEU A 12 -0.63 -5.84 25.27
C LEU A 12 -0.52 -4.73 24.22
N HIS A 13 -0.47 -3.49 24.70
CA HIS A 13 -0.04 -2.35 23.89
C HIS A 13 1.43 -2.58 23.47
N CYS A 14 1.65 -3.06 22.25
CA CYS A 14 2.94 -2.92 21.58
C CYS A 14 2.94 -1.56 20.86
N PRO A 15 3.93 -0.68 21.12
CA PRO A 15 4.02 0.58 20.39
C PRO A 15 4.31 0.31 18.90
N ALA A 16 3.48 0.88 18.03
CA ALA A 16 3.57 0.76 16.57
C ALA A 16 4.85 1.39 15.97
N ASP A 17 5.69 2.04 16.78
CA ASP A 17 6.87 2.80 16.33
C ASP A 17 8.19 1.99 16.31
N LEU A 18 8.18 0.68 16.61
CA LEU A 18 9.41 -0.14 16.72
C LEU A 18 9.71 -1.05 15.52
N TRP A 19 9.00 -0.89 14.40
CA TRP A 19 9.34 -1.54 13.12
C TRP A 19 9.54 -0.54 11.98
N GLN A 20 10.26 0.55 12.24
CA GLN A 20 11.13 1.11 11.20
C GLN A 20 12.53 0.56 11.42
N PRO A 21 12.94 -0.53 10.75
CA PRO A 21 14.35 -0.73 10.62
C PRO A 21 14.87 0.48 9.83
N SER A 22 15.74 1.27 10.45
CA SER A 22 16.52 2.32 9.80
C SER A 22 17.50 1.66 8.82
N TYR A 23 16.98 1.07 7.75
CA TYR A 23 17.77 0.67 6.61
C TYR A 23 17.94 1.89 5.72
N PRO A 24 19.18 2.23 5.31
CA PRO A 24 19.37 3.23 4.28
C PRO A 24 18.57 2.79 3.05
N SER A 25 17.69 3.68 2.58
CA SER A 25 16.90 3.48 1.37
C SER A 25 17.84 3.03 0.24
N PRO A 26 17.72 1.79 -0.29
CA PRO A 26 18.56 1.38 -1.40
C PRO A 26 18.17 2.25 -2.59
N SER A 27 19.14 3.02 -3.09
CA SER A 27 18.96 3.74 -4.35
C SER A 27 18.50 2.74 -5.42
N PRO A 28 17.52 3.10 -6.27
CA PRO A 28 17.09 2.23 -7.35
C PRO A 28 18.30 1.81 -8.20
N PRO A 29 18.34 0.56 -8.71
CA PRO A 29 19.43 0.11 -9.55
C PRO A 29 19.56 1.06 -10.74
N ARG A 30 20.73 1.70 -10.88
CA ARG A 30 21.05 2.47 -12.07
C ARG A 30 20.96 1.54 -13.29
N PRO A 31 20.32 1.96 -14.38
CA PRO A 31 20.31 1.17 -15.61
C PRO A 31 21.76 0.90 -16.04
N LYS A 32 22.10 -0.38 -16.14
CA LYS A 32 23.40 -0.82 -16.64
C LYS A 32 23.45 -0.58 -18.14
N GLY A 33 24.30 0.36 -18.55
CA GLY A 33 24.89 0.38 -19.89
C GLY A 33 24.21 1.31 -20.89
N CYS A 34 24.59 2.60 -20.87
CA CYS A 34 24.68 3.36 -22.10
C CYS A 34 26.17 3.52 -22.44
N HIS A 35 26.56 3.01 -23.59
CA HIS A 35 27.90 3.13 -24.13
C HIS A 35 28.34 4.60 -24.17
N ARG A 36 29.56 4.80 -23.71
CA ARG A 36 30.40 6.00 -23.76
C ARG A 36 30.35 6.65 -25.15
N CYS A 37 29.54 7.69 -25.33
CA CYS A 37 29.80 8.70 -26.36
C CYS A 37 30.78 9.71 -25.76
N LEU A 38 32.02 9.68 -26.24
CA LEU A 38 33.05 10.68 -25.95
C LEU A 38 32.61 12.02 -26.58
N LEU A 39 31.99 12.89 -25.79
CA LEU A 39 31.83 14.29 -26.15
C LEU A 39 33.09 15.07 -25.77
N PRO A 40 33.54 16.03 -26.60
CA PRO A 40 34.66 16.90 -26.26
C PRO A 40 34.33 17.83 -25.08
N PRO A 41 35.35 18.33 -24.36
CA PRO A 41 35.15 19.14 -23.17
C PRO A 41 34.45 20.48 -23.47
N PRO A 42 33.62 21.00 -22.55
CA PRO A 42 32.93 22.26 -22.73
C PRO A 42 33.91 23.44 -22.74
N GLN A 43 33.79 24.30 -23.75
CA GLN A 43 34.43 25.60 -23.78
C GLN A 43 33.80 26.50 -22.70
N ARG A 44 34.65 27.21 -21.93
CA ARG A 44 34.23 28.20 -20.92
C ARG A 44 33.51 29.37 -21.61
N CYS A 45 32.25 29.58 -21.27
CA CYS A 45 31.57 30.85 -21.54
C CYS A 45 32.05 31.93 -20.55
N PRO A 46 32.33 33.17 -21.00
CA PRO A 46 32.62 34.28 -20.11
C PRO A 46 31.36 34.72 -19.35
N ALA A 47 31.51 34.92 -18.03
CA ALA A 47 30.48 35.46 -17.15
C ALA A 47 30.06 36.86 -17.61
N THR A 48 28.77 37.06 -17.84
CA THR A 48 28.19 38.38 -18.08
C THR A 48 27.53 38.84 -16.79
N GLU A 49 27.98 39.98 -16.25
CA GLU A 49 27.43 40.63 -15.06
C GLU A 49 25.95 41.04 -15.29
N PRO A 50 25.04 40.79 -14.33
CA PRO A 50 23.70 41.34 -14.39
C PRO A 50 23.68 42.81 -13.96
N LYS A 51 23.31 43.69 -14.90
CA LYS A 51 22.98 45.10 -14.63
C LYS A 51 21.70 45.22 -13.79
N LEU A 52 21.87 45.78 -12.60
CA LEU A 52 20.81 46.25 -11.71
C LEU A 52 19.94 47.31 -12.41
N THR A 53 18.67 47.00 -12.66
CA THR A 53 17.66 47.97 -13.14
C THR A 53 16.58 48.18 -12.07
N LYS A 54 16.26 49.46 -11.85
CA LYS A 54 15.32 49.98 -10.86
C LYS A 54 13.85 49.67 -11.20
N PRO A 55 12.94 49.74 -10.21
CA PRO A 55 11.57 49.24 -10.32
C PRO A 55 10.65 50.22 -11.07
N SER A 56 9.73 49.67 -11.85
CA SER A 56 8.66 50.40 -12.54
C SER A 56 7.28 49.98 -12.01
N ALA A 57 6.37 50.94 -12.06
CA ALA A 57 5.10 51.05 -11.36
C ALA A 57 4.10 49.90 -11.56
N ALA A 58 3.25 49.77 -10.54
CA ALA A 58 2.10 48.88 -10.41
C ALA A 58 1.05 49.03 -11.53
N PRO A 59 0.31 47.94 -11.79
CA PRO A 59 -1.10 48.02 -12.16
C PRO A 59 -1.98 47.38 -11.08
N THR A 60 -2.93 48.17 -10.60
CA THR A 60 -4.09 47.77 -9.81
C THR A 60 -4.90 46.72 -10.57
N HIS A 61 -4.89 45.47 -10.12
CA HIS A 61 -5.80 44.44 -10.62
C HIS A 61 -7.00 44.32 -9.68
N GLU A 62 -8.16 44.63 -10.24
CA GLU A 62 -9.47 44.42 -9.64
C GLU A 62 -9.65 42.96 -9.17
N ALA A 63 -10.10 42.82 -7.93
CA ALA A 63 -10.49 41.56 -7.33
C ALA A 63 -11.73 41.00 -8.06
N ARG A 64 -11.51 40.17 -9.07
CA ARG A 64 -12.54 39.25 -9.56
C ARG A 64 -12.61 38.09 -8.58
N SER A 65 -13.69 38.07 -7.79
CA SER A 65 -14.15 36.95 -6.99
C SER A 65 -14.30 35.75 -7.90
N ILE A 66 -13.31 34.86 -7.91
CA ILE A 66 -13.45 33.54 -8.51
C ILE A 66 -14.15 32.71 -7.43
N ASP A 67 -15.48 32.67 -7.49
CA ASP A 67 -16.26 31.60 -6.88
C ASP A 67 -15.81 30.31 -7.55
N SER A 68 -14.73 29.74 -7.04
CA SER A 68 -14.24 28.44 -7.43
C SER A 68 -15.31 27.46 -6.98
N PRO A 69 -15.97 26.73 -7.90
CA PRO A 69 -16.94 25.74 -7.51
C PRO A 69 -16.22 24.75 -6.59
N SER A 70 -16.75 24.71 -5.37
CA SER A 70 -16.49 23.73 -4.32
C SER A 70 -16.09 22.41 -4.96
N SER A 71 -14.85 22.00 -4.66
CA SER A 71 -14.34 20.64 -4.87
C SER A 71 -15.51 19.68 -4.77
N ALA A 72 -15.81 19.02 -5.89
CA ALA A 72 -16.83 17.99 -5.98
C ALA A 72 -16.84 17.21 -4.66
N ALA A 73 -17.90 17.40 -3.88
CA ALA A 73 -18.25 16.49 -2.83
C ALA A 73 -18.32 15.15 -3.55
N MET A 74 -17.27 14.35 -3.40
CA MET A 74 -17.27 12.95 -3.81
C MET A 74 -18.57 12.44 -3.21
N ALA A 75 -19.52 12.12 -4.07
CA ALA A 75 -20.77 11.51 -3.65
C ALA A 75 -20.37 10.45 -2.65
N ASP A 76 -20.87 10.59 -1.43
CA ASP A 76 -20.53 9.77 -0.28
C ASP A 76 -20.97 8.35 -0.65
N ASP A 77 -20.09 7.66 -1.38
CA ASP A 77 -20.34 6.32 -1.85
C ASP A 77 -20.43 5.54 -0.56
N ASP A 78 -21.62 5.00 -0.27
CA ASP A 78 -21.93 4.30 0.97
C ASP A 78 -21.28 2.90 0.97
N THR A 79 -20.13 2.81 0.30
CA THR A 79 -19.37 1.61 0.07
C THR A 79 -17.89 1.84 0.32
N TYR A 80 -17.20 0.76 0.69
CA TYR A 80 -15.76 0.66 0.67
C TYR A 80 -15.34 -0.32 -0.41
N VAL A 81 -14.24 -0.01 -1.09
CA VAL A 81 -13.55 -0.98 -1.94
C VAL A 81 -12.50 -1.68 -1.10
N LEU A 82 -12.64 -2.99 -0.97
CA LEU A 82 -11.59 -3.85 -0.43
C LEU A 82 -10.57 -4.11 -1.52
N GLU A 83 -9.31 -3.84 -1.21
CA GLU A 83 -8.18 -4.06 -2.09
C GLU A 83 -7.20 -5.05 -1.46
N ILE A 84 -6.40 -5.71 -2.29
CA ILE A 84 -5.18 -6.39 -1.86
C ILE A 84 -4.02 -5.47 -2.17
N THR A 85 -3.32 -5.02 -1.14
CA THR A 85 -2.11 -4.22 -1.27
C THR A 85 -0.89 -5.11 -1.19
N GLN A 86 0.04 -4.95 -2.14
CA GLN A 86 1.36 -5.57 -2.08
C GLN A 86 2.47 -4.60 -1.71
N SER A 87 3.39 -5.07 -0.87
CA SER A 87 4.55 -4.28 -0.45
C SER A 87 5.84 -5.10 -0.36
N TRP A 88 6.95 -4.39 -0.57
CA TRP A 88 8.30 -4.91 -0.48
C TRP A 88 8.70 -5.18 0.98
N ARG A 89 9.25 -6.38 1.23
CA ARG A 89 9.70 -6.79 2.58
C ARG A 89 11.19 -6.65 2.83
N GLY A 90 11.97 -6.39 1.79
CA GLY A 90 13.43 -6.43 1.89
C GLY A 90 14.02 -7.77 1.46
N LYS A 91 15.23 -8.01 1.95
CA LYS A 91 16.01 -9.22 1.71
C LYS A 91 16.25 -9.94 3.03
N ASP A 92 16.38 -11.26 2.97
CA ASP A 92 16.79 -12.04 4.13
C ASP A 92 18.28 -11.84 4.47
N TYR A 93 18.76 -12.49 5.53
CA TYR A 93 20.16 -12.40 5.96
C TYR A 93 21.17 -12.97 4.96
N MET A 94 20.72 -13.75 3.98
CA MET A 94 21.52 -14.29 2.88
C MET A 94 21.47 -13.39 1.64
N GLY A 95 20.70 -12.31 1.67
CA GLY A 95 20.53 -11.38 0.56
C GLY A 95 19.48 -11.82 -0.46
N ASN A 96 18.71 -12.88 -0.20
CA ASN A 96 17.62 -13.30 -1.07
C ASN A 96 16.43 -12.37 -0.92
N ILE A 97 15.73 -12.13 -2.02
CA ILE A 97 14.49 -11.36 -2.03
C ILE A 97 13.42 -12.13 -1.24
N MET A 98 12.84 -11.50 -0.23
CA MET A 98 11.71 -12.07 0.48
C MET A 98 10.45 -11.98 -0.38
N PRO A 99 9.52 -12.96 -0.29
CA PRO A 99 8.22 -12.84 -0.93
C PRO A 99 7.53 -11.53 -0.54
N LEU A 100 6.85 -10.89 -1.50
CA LEU A 100 6.09 -9.67 -1.24
C LEU A 100 5.05 -9.90 -0.12
N HIS A 101 4.86 -8.88 0.70
CA HIS A 101 3.81 -8.89 1.70
C HIS A 101 2.48 -8.53 1.04
N TRP A 102 1.44 -9.33 1.30
CA TRP A 102 0.08 -8.99 0.94
C TRP A 102 -0.74 -8.68 2.20
N ALA A 103 -1.59 -7.67 2.09
CA ALA A 103 -2.58 -7.29 3.09
C ALA A 103 -3.90 -6.94 2.39
N ILE A 104 -5.02 -7.10 3.08
CA ILE A 104 -6.29 -6.54 2.64
C ILE A 104 -6.38 -5.12 3.19
N THR A 105 -6.77 -4.17 2.35
CA THR A 105 -6.87 -2.75 2.72
C THR A 105 -8.23 -2.19 2.35
N ALA A 106 -8.72 -1.26 3.15
CA ALA A 106 -9.93 -0.49 2.89
C ALA A 106 -9.64 1.00 3.11
N GLN A 107 -9.77 1.82 2.07
CA GLN A 107 -9.64 3.27 2.23
C GLN A 107 -10.87 3.83 2.93
N THR A 108 -10.72 4.20 4.20
CA THR A 108 -11.80 4.76 5.03
C THR A 108 -11.69 6.28 5.16
N GLY A 109 -10.59 6.88 4.69
CA GLY A 109 -10.40 8.33 4.65
C GLY A 109 -9.23 8.77 3.79
N GLY A 110 -8.79 10.01 4.02
CA GLY A 110 -7.67 10.62 3.30
C GLY A 110 -8.03 11.05 1.88
N THR A 111 -7.02 11.26 1.06
CA THR A 111 -7.15 11.64 -0.36
C THR A 111 -6.46 10.61 -1.24
N ASP A 112 -6.72 10.57 -2.55
CA ASP A 112 -6.06 9.64 -3.47
C ASP A 112 -4.51 9.72 -3.43
N ARG A 113 -3.98 10.90 -3.06
CA ARG A 113 -2.53 11.13 -2.93
C ARG A 113 -1.98 10.63 -1.60
N ILE A 114 -2.78 10.69 -0.54
CA ILE A 114 -2.41 10.30 0.82
C ILE A 114 -3.59 9.50 1.39
N PRO A 115 -3.81 8.27 0.90
CA PRO A 115 -4.94 7.47 1.33
C PRO A 115 -4.69 6.96 2.74
N THR A 116 -5.69 7.06 3.61
CA THR A 116 -5.67 6.49 4.95
C THR A 116 -6.79 5.48 5.07
N GLY A 117 -6.58 4.44 5.86
CA GLY A 117 -7.55 3.37 5.93
C GLY A 117 -7.19 2.27 6.89
N HIS A 118 -7.89 1.16 6.73
CA HIS A 118 -7.69 -0.03 7.53
C HIS A 118 -6.80 -1.03 6.76
N ILE A 119 -5.94 -1.73 7.49
CA ILE A 119 -5.05 -2.77 6.99
C ILE A 119 -5.28 -4.04 7.79
N TYR A 120 -5.49 -5.15 7.11
CA TYR A 120 -5.71 -6.47 7.69
C TYR A 120 -4.72 -7.48 7.10
N ASN A 121 -3.93 -8.13 7.95
CA ASN A 121 -2.91 -9.07 7.48
C ASN A 121 -2.56 -10.15 8.52
N ALA A 122 -1.76 -11.12 8.08
CA ALA A 122 -0.97 -11.93 9.00
C ALA A 122 0.42 -11.31 9.13
N ALA A 123 0.76 -10.85 10.33
CA ALA A 123 2.03 -10.22 10.66
C ALA A 123 2.93 -11.16 11.46
N GLY A 124 4.25 -10.92 11.41
CA GLY A 124 5.26 -11.72 12.11
C GLY A 124 6.08 -12.63 11.19
N ASN A 125 6.60 -13.72 11.77
CA ASN A 125 7.41 -14.73 11.09
C ASN A 125 6.84 -16.14 11.33
N ILE A 126 7.50 -17.16 10.79
CA ILE A 126 7.05 -18.56 10.89
C ILE A 126 6.72 -19.01 12.31
N ASP A 127 7.42 -18.50 13.32
CA ASP A 127 7.21 -18.87 14.73
C ASP A 127 6.19 -17.98 15.43
N THR A 128 5.99 -16.75 14.95
CA THR A 128 5.24 -15.71 15.66
C THR A 128 4.02 -15.19 14.93
N PHE A 129 3.62 -15.76 13.78
CA PHE A 129 2.51 -15.23 12.99
C PHE A 129 1.25 -14.97 13.84
N PHE A 130 0.64 -13.80 13.65
CA PHE A 130 -0.61 -13.38 14.28
C PHE A 130 -1.45 -12.56 13.29
N TYR A 131 -2.76 -12.47 13.54
CA TYR A 131 -3.65 -11.57 12.81
C TYR A 131 -3.42 -10.15 13.34
N GLU A 132 -3.14 -9.22 12.45
CA GLU A 132 -2.96 -7.81 12.75
C GLU A 132 -3.99 -6.98 11.98
N GLU A 133 -4.51 -5.99 12.67
CA GLU A 133 -5.51 -5.05 12.19
C GLU A 133 -5.08 -3.66 12.62
N LEU A 134 -4.90 -2.78 11.64
CA LEU A 134 -4.48 -1.39 11.84
C LEU A 134 -5.56 -0.49 11.27
N HIS A 135 -6.02 0.48 12.07
CA HIS A 135 -6.99 1.49 11.64
C HIS A 135 -6.32 2.83 11.39
N ASP A 136 -6.96 3.69 10.60
CA ASP A 136 -6.54 5.06 10.30
C ASP A 136 -5.05 5.20 9.88
N THR A 137 -4.53 4.21 9.16
CA THR A 137 -3.12 4.11 8.79
C THR A 137 -2.90 4.51 7.32
N PRO A 138 -1.78 5.17 6.96
CA PRO A 138 -1.45 5.42 5.55
C PRO A 138 -1.37 4.11 4.74
N LEU A 139 -2.18 4.01 3.69
CA LEU A 139 -2.24 2.80 2.86
C LEU A 139 -1.09 2.70 1.84
N ARG A 140 -0.41 3.82 1.56
CA ARG A 140 0.74 3.88 0.65
C ARG A 140 1.98 4.37 1.39
N ASN A 141 3.09 3.65 1.19
CA ASN A 141 4.41 4.01 1.71
C ASN A 141 5.49 3.69 0.67
N ALA A 142 6.77 3.95 0.98
CA ALA A 142 7.88 3.71 0.05
C ALA A 142 8.04 2.23 -0.40
N ASN A 143 7.48 1.29 0.36
CA ASN A 143 7.49 -0.14 0.05
C ASN A 143 6.29 -0.59 -0.76
N TRP A 144 5.30 0.27 -1.06
CA TRP A 144 4.14 -0.08 -1.86
C TRP A 144 4.51 -0.51 -3.29
N ARG A 145 3.84 -1.54 -3.82
CA ARG A 145 4.09 -2.15 -5.14
C ARG A 145 2.83 -2.39 -5.98
N GLY A 146 1.70 -1.81 -5.61
CA GLY A 146 0.42 -2.02 -6.29
C GLY A 146 -0.74 -2.37 -5.36
N THR A 147 -1.95 -2.05 -5.78
CA THR A 147 -3.21 -2.52 -5.16
C THR A 147 -4.11 -3.19 -6.20
N LEU A 148 -4.84 -4.21 -5.78
CA LEU A 148 -5.84 -4.91 -6.59
C LEU A 148 -7.22 -4.80 -5.93
N ALA A 149 -8.16 -4.10 -6.56
CA ALA A 149 -9.55 -4.05 -6.09
C ALA A 149 -10.22 -5.42 -6.24
N VAL A 150 -10.72 -6.00 -5.14
CA VAL A 150 -11.25 -7.37 -5.12
C VAL A 150 -12.73 -7.47 -4.77
N CYS A 151 -13.27 -6.53 -4.00
CA CYS A 151 -14.65 -6.54 -3.55
C CYS A 151 -15.10 -5.11 -3.24
N THR A 152 -16.38 -4.81 -3.44
CA THR A 152 -17.02 -3.59 -2.93
C THR A 152 -18.02 -4.01 -1.86
N ILE A 153 -18.00 -3.34 -0.71
CA ILE A 153 -18.88 -3.65 0.43
C ILE A 153 -19.61 -2.39 0.89
N PRO A 154 -20.85 -2.48 1.39
CA PRO A 154 -21.47 -1.37 2.10
C PRO A 154 -20.68 -0.97 3.36
N LYS A 155 -20.65 0.32 3.73
CA LYS A 155 -19.88 0.80 4.89
C LYS A 155 -20.33 0.16 6.20
N ASP A 156 -21.63 -0.02 6.38
CA ASP A 156 -22.23 -0.66 7.55
C ASP A 156 -21.85 -2.15 7.70
N ARG A 157 -21.35 -2.79 6.64
CA ARG A 157 -20.87 -4.17 6.62
C ARG A 157 -19.39 -4.30 6.96
N LEU A 158 -18.62 -3.21 7.05
CA LEU A 158 -17.19 -3.28 7.41
C LEU A 158 -16.94 -4.03 8.74
N PRO A 159 -17.70 -3.79 9.82
CA PRO A 159 -17.50 -4.54 11.07
C PRO A 159 -17.79 -6.04 10.95
N ASP A 160 -18.68 -6.46 10.05
CA ASP A 160 -18.90 -7.89 9.77
C ASP A 160 -17.68 -8.50 9.08
N VAL A 161 -17.13 -7.79 8.10
CA VAL A 161 -15.93 -8.19 7.36
C VAL A 161 -14.73 -8.33 8.29
N GLU A 162 -14.51 -7.36 9.18
CA GLU A 162 -13.42 -7.40 10.18
C GLU A 162 -13.56 -8.62 11.10
N ARG A 163 -14.80 -8.94 11.53
CA ARG A 163 -15.07 -10.17 12.30
C ARG A 163 -14.79 -11.45 11.52
N MET A 164 -15.01 -11.46 10.21
CA MET A 164 -14.68 -12.60 9.35
C MET A 164 -13.16 -12.76 9.26
N PHE A 165 -12.43 -11.68 8.97
CA PHE A 165 -10.96 -11.69 8.90
C PHE A 165 -10.32 -12.16 10.21
N ALA A 166 -10.79 -11.68 11.36
CA ALA A 166 -10.30 -12.10 12.66
C ALA A 166 -10.50 -13.61 12.96
N ARG A 167 -11.40 -14.29 12.23
CA ARG A 167 -11.64 -15.74 12.36
C ARG A 167 -10.80 -16.59 11.41
N VAL A 168 -10.19 -15.98 10.39
CA VAL A 168 -9.34 -16.70 9.43
C VAL A 168 -8.12 -17.26 10.17
N PRO A 169 -7.88 -18.59 10.11
CA PRO A 169 -6.79 -19.20 10.85
C PRO A 169 -5.41 -18.66 10.44
N VAL A 170 -4.61 -18.32 11.44
CA VAL A 170 -3.17 -18.03 11.28
C VAL A 170 -2.37 -19.26 11.67
N ILE A 171 -1.66 -19.85 10.71
CA ILE A 171 -0.92 -21.10 10.91
C ILE A 171 0.54 -20.78 11.21
N ARG A 172 1.02 -21.22 12.37
CA ARG A 172 2.42 -21.11 12.78
C ARG A 172 3.19 -22.38 12.47
N GLN A 173 4.50 -22.28 12.38
CA GLN A 173 5.44 -23.39 12.18
C GLN A 173 5.28 -24.15 10.86
N ASP A 174 4.48 -23.62 9.92
CA ASP A 174 4.37 -24.14 8.55
C ASP A 174 5.19 -23.27 7.59
N ARG A 175 6.20 -23.87 6.94
CA ARG A 175 7.09 -23.20 5.99
C ARG A 175 6.40 -22.82 4.69
N ASN A 176 5.26 -23.44 4.38
CA ASN A 176 4.48 -23.16 3.18
C ASN A 176 3.36 -22.16 3.42
N TRP A 177 3.24 -21.63 4.66
CA TRP A 177 2.22 -20.68 5.05
C TRP A 177 2.81 -19.29 5.31
N ASN A 178 2.19 -18.25 4.77
CA ASN A 178 2.54 -16.85 4.97
C ASN A 178 1.32 -15.93 4.82
N CYS A 179 1.52 -14.61 4.82
CA CYS A 179 0.44 -13.62 4.69
C CYS A 179 -0.36 -13.73 3.39
N GLN A 180 0.23 -14.21 2.28
CA GLN A 180 -0.49 -14.43 1.02
C GLN A 180 -1.51 -15.55 1.15
N ASN A 181 -1.17 -16.63 1.89
CA ASN A 181 -2.11 -17.71 2.19
C ASN A 181 -3.28 -17.20 3.04
N TRP A 182 -2.99 -16.34 4.03
CA TRP A 182 -4.03 -15.73 4.88
C TRP A 182 -4.97 -14.85 4.05
N VAL A 183 -4.43 -13.97 3.19
CA VAL A 183 -5.24 -13.13 2.30
C VAL A 183 -6.15 -13.99 1.42
N HIS A 184 -5.62 -15.06 0.82
CA HIS A 184 -6.42 -15.95 -0.01
C HIS A 184 -7.55 -16.64 0.78
N ALA A 185 -7.27 -17.09 2.00
CA ALA A 185 -8.29 -17.66 2.88
C ALA A 185 -9.36 -16.63 3.27
N ALA A 186 -8.96 -15.40 3.59
CA ALA A 186 -9.89 -14.30 3.91
C ALA A 186 -10.84 -13.96 2.76
N LEU A 187 -10.34 -13.94 1.51
CA LEU A 187 -11.20 -13.72 0.33
C LEU A 187 -12.19 -14.85 0.11
N ARG A 188 -11.82 -16.10 0.46
CA ARG A 188 -12.73 -17.24 0.40
C ARG A 188 -13.84 -17.12 1.45
N GLU A 189 -13.50 -16.73 2.67
CA GLU A 189 -14.51 -16.45 3.71
C GLU A 189 -15.50 -15.38 3.24
N LEU A 190 -15.02 -14.29 2.62
CA LEU A 190 -15.91 -13.28 2.03
C LEU A 190 -16.82 -13.90 0.95
N LYS A 191 -16.27 -14.71 0.05
CA LYS A 191 -17.06 -15.34 -1.01
C LYS A 191 -18.13 -16.29 -0.46
N ASP A 192 -17.79 -17.06 0.58
CA ASP A 192 -18.70 -17.99 1.25
C ASP A 192 -19.82 -17.26 2.01
N HIS A 193 -19.60 -15.98 2.34
CA HIS A 193 -20.59 -15.05 2.92
C HIS A 193 -21.28 -14.14 1.88
N GLU A 194 -21.33 -14.58 0.61
CA GLU A 194 -22.07 -13.94 -0.49
C GLU A 194 -21.58 -12.54 -0.90
N PHE A 195 -20.36 -12.15 -0.51
CA PHE A 195 -19.73 -10.96 -1.07
C PHE A 195 -19.26 -11.19 -2.52
N ASP A 196 -19.36 -10.16 -3.36
CA ASP A 196 -18.97 -10.23 -4.77
C ASP A 196 -17.45 -10.08 -4.95
N VAL A 197 -16.71 -11.15 -4.62
CA VAL A 197 -15.26 -11.20 -4.78
C VAL A 197 -14.90 -11.54 -6.23
N LYS A 198 -14.19 -10.64 -6.91
CA LYS A 198 -13.82 -10.74 -8.34
C LYS A 198 -12.80 -11.85 -8.63
N VAL A 199 -11.84 -12.09 -7.73
CA VAL A 199 -10.74 -13.04 -7.93
C VAL A 199 -10.60 -13.96 -6.71
N VAL A 200 -10.99 -15.23 -6.86
CA VAL A 200 -11.01 -16.19 -5.75
C VAL A 200 -10.03 -17.36 -5.94
N SER A 201 -9.64 -17.69 -7.18
CA SER A 201 -8.65 -18.76 -7.40
C SER A 201 -7.25 -18.32 -6.99
N TRP A 202 -6.49 -19.22 -6.34
CA TRP A 202 -5.09 -18.95 -5.96
C TRP A 202 -4.21 -18.56 -7.16
N GLU A 203 -4.37 -19.25 -8.28
CA GLU A 203 -3.59 -18.98 -9.50
C GLU A 203 -3.94 -17.62 -10.12
N GLY A 204 -5.24 -17.32 -10.24
CA GLY A 204 -5.70 -16.02 -10.73
C GLY A 204 -5.23 -14.86 -9.85
N LEU A 205 -5.25 -15.05 -8.53
CA LEU A 205 -4.77 -14.05 -7.59
C LEU A 205 -3.26 -13.81 -7.75
N LYS A 206 -2.44 -14.88 -7.74
CA LYS A 206 -0.99 -14.75 -7.97
C LYS A 206 -0.67 -14.08 -9.30
N ARG A 207 -1.39 -14.43 -10.37
CA ARG A 207 -1.20 -13.81 -11.69
C ARG A 207 -1.47 -12.31 -11.62
N ALA A 208 -2.62 -11.90 -11.08
CA ALA A 208 -2.97 -10.48 -10.97
C ALA A 208 -1.98 -9.68 -10.11
N MET A 209 -1.49 -10.26 -9.01
CA MET A 209 -0.50 -9.59 -8.16
C MET A 209 0.89 -9.50 -8.82
N ASN A 210 1.28 -10.50 -9.61
CA ASN A 210 2.50 -10.44 -10.42
C ASN A 210 2.39 -9.38 -11.53
N GLU A 211 1.25 -9.29 -12.21
CA GLU A 211 0.99 -8.23 -13.21
C GLU A 211 1.12 -6.83 -12.58
N LEU A 212 0.65 -6.64 -11.35
CA LEU A 212 0.86 -5.39 -10.61
C LEU A 212 2.34 -5.12 -10.28
N LEU A 213 3.10 -6.17 -9.96
CA LEU A 213 4.53 -6.01 -9.69
C LEU A 213 5.26 -5.59 -10.97
N GLU A 214 4.97 -6.24 -12.10
CA GLU A 214 5.53 -5.89 -13.40
C GLU A 214 5.20 -4.44 -13.79
N ALA A 215 3.95 -4.01 -13.60
CA ALA A 215 3.53 -2.63 -13.84
C ALA A 215 4.32 -1.63 -12.96
N TRP A 216 4.52 -1.95 -11.67
CA TRP A 216 5.32 -1.12 -10.77
C TRP A 216 6.80 -1.07 -11.18
N GLU A 217 7.37 -2.19 -11.61
CA GLU A 217 8.76 -2.27 -12.07
C GLU A 217 8.99 -1.46 -13.36
N ASN A 218 7.97 -1.36 -14.22
CA ASN A 218 7.98 -0.55 -15.44
C ASN A 218 7.69 0.94 -15.19
N GLY A 219 7.20 1.30 -14.00
CA GLY A 219 6.79 2.67 -13.65
C GLY A 219 5.42 3.06 -14.21
N ASP A 220 4.58 2.07 -14.54
CA ASP A 220 3.21 2.30 -15.00
C ASP A 220 2.26 2.69 -13.83
N ILE A 221 2.65 2.34 -12.60
CA ILE A 221 1.95 2.66 -11.34
C ILE A 221 2.89 3.12 -10.22
#